data_AF-A0A3M2GDQ8-F1
#
_entry.id   AF-A0A3M2GDQ8-F1
#
_cell.length_a   1.000
_cell.length_b   1.000
_cell.length_c   1.000
_cell.angle_alpha   90.00
_cell.angle_beta   90.00
_cell.angle_gamma   90.00
#
_symmetry.space_group_name_H-M   'P 1'
#
loop_
_entity.id
_entity.type
_entity.pdbx_description
1 polymer ?
#
loop_
_entity_poly.entity_id
_entity_poly.type
_entity_poly.pdbx_seq_one_letter_code
_entity_poly.pdbx_strand_id
1 'polypeptide(L)'
;MRPKVIPEMTPAEIMELYPEAEAVFEAYFMAESHLDPELQHESLEECALREEVDLDDLMEELNQILRDAEDFYVSDEDEDY
;
A
#
# COMPACT_ATOMS: atom_id res chain seq x y z
N MET A 1 12.03 1.16 10.27
CA MET A 1 10.72 0.49 10.43
C MET A 1 9.66 1.43 9.90
N ARG A 2 9.09 1.08 8.76
CA ARG A 2 7.94 1.81 8.22
C ARG A 2 6.67 1.33 8.98
N PRO A 3 5.66 2.18 9.24
CA PRO A 3 4.50 1.83 10.07
C PRO A 3 3.49 0.94 9.34
N LYS A 4 2.95 -0.10 10.01
CA LYS A 4 1.91 -0.97 9.41
C LYS A 4 0.78 -0.14 8.79
N VAL A 5 0.31 -0.53 7.60
CA VAL A 5 -0.86 0.09 6.98
C VAL A 5 -2.10 -0.16 7.86
N ILE A 6 -2.90 0.87 8.06
CA ILE A 6 -4.17 0.84 8.79
C ILE A 6 -5.31 1.33 7.88
N PRO A 7 -6.57 0.89 8.09
CA PRO A 7 -7.70 1.23 7.23
C PRO A 7 -7.96 2.73 7.07
N GLU A 8 -7.62 3.52 8.08
CA GLU A 8 -7.85 4.96 8.10
C GLU A 8 -6.83 5.76 7.27
N MET A 9 -5.76 5.11 6.78
CA MET A 9 -4.79 5.75 5.89
C MET A 9 -5.39 5.97 4.51
N THR A 10 -4.98 7.05 3.84
CA THR A 10 -5.36 7.29 2.45
C THR A 10 -4.41 6.59 1.47
N PRO A 11 -4.85 6.27 0.24
CA PRO A 11 -3.96 5.78 -0.81
C PRO A 11 -2.75 6.69 -1.05
N ALA A 12 -2.92 8.01 -0.93
CA ALA A 12 -1.83 8.97 -1.08
C ALA A 12 -0.78 8.85 0.04
N GLU A 13 -1.22 8.75 1.30
CA GLU A 13 -0.30 8.54 2.45
C GLU A 13 0.47 7.24 2.32
N ILE A 14 -0.20 6.18 1.84
CA ILE A 14 0.42 4.87 1.61
C ILE A 14 1.45 4.97 0.49
N MET A 15 1.11 5.59 -0.64
CA MET A 15 2.04 5.75 -1.78
C MET A 15 3.28 6.60 -1.43
N GLU A 16 3.15 7.60 -0.56
CA GLU A 16 4.31 8.38 -0.07
C GLU A 16 5.26 7.54 0.80
N LEU A 17 4.70 6.61 1.60
CA LEU A 17 5.47 5.74 2.49
C LEU A 17 5.97 4.47 1.80
N TYR A 18 5.23 4.01 0.79
CA TYR A 18 5.31 2.70 0.15
C TYR A 18 5.01 2.81 -1.35
N PRO A 19 5.95 3.34 -2.15
CA PRO A 19 5.77 3.37 -3.60
C PRO A 19 5.53 1.99 -4.22
N GLU A 20 6.00 0.93 -3.55
CA GLU A 20 5.82 -0.46 -3.97
C GLU A 20 4.35 -0.93 -3.87
N ALA A 21 3.50 -0.21 -3.11
CA ALA A 21 2.07 -0.49 -3.00
C ALA A 21 1.28 -0.20 -4.29
N GLU A 22 1.88 0.50 -5.27
CA GLU A 22 1.25 0.79 -6.57
C GLU A 22 0.71 -0.48 -7.24
N ALA A 23 1.48 -1.57 -7.19
CA ALA A 23 1.10 -2.85 -7.80
C ALA A 23 -0.16 -3.46 -7.13
N VAL A 24 -0.35 -3.26 -5.83
CA VAL A 24 -1.58 -3.70 -5.13
C VAL A 24 -2.73 -2.81 -5.57
N PHE A 25 -2.56 -1.50 -5.56
CA PHE A 25 -3.62 -0.60 -6.00
C PHE A 25 -4.02 -0.85 -7.46
N GLU A 26 -3.10 -1.20 -8.35
CA GLU A 26 -3.43 -1.64 -9.72
C GLU A 26 -4.28 -2.92 -9.73
N ALA A 27 -3.93 -3.92 -8.91
CA ALA A 27 -4.67 -5.19 -8.84
C ALA A 27 -6.12 -5.02 -8.36
N TYR A 28 -6.36 -4.03 -7.49
CA TYR A 28 -7.67 -3.72 -6.92
C TYR A 28 -8.41 -2.59 -7.65
N PHE A 29 -7.97 -2.20 -8.86
CA PHE A 29 -8.55 -1.10 -9.65
C PHE A 29 -8.52 0.28 -8.95
N MET A 30 -7.65 0.45 -7.96
CA MET A 30 -7.49 1.67 -7.15
C MET A 30 -6.25 2.49 -7.53
N ALA A 31 -5.49 2.10 -8.55
CA ALA A 31 -4.23 2.77 -8.91
C ALA A 31 -4.37 4.28 -9.13
N GLU A 32 -5.47 4.75 -9.67
CA GLU A 32 -5.67 6.19 -9.90
C GLU A 32 -6.25 6.93 -8.69
N SER A 33 -6.65 6.23 -7.62
CA SER A 33 -7.31 6.83 -6.44
C SER A 33 -6.38 7.81 -5.69
N HIS A 34 -5.07 7.60 -5.75
CA HIS A 34 -4.10 8.54 -5.17
C HIS A 34 -3.80 9.76 -6.07
N LEU A 35 -4.21 9.72 -7.35
CA LEU A 35 -4.03 10.80 -8.33
C LEU A 35 -5.27 11.68 -8.46
N ASP A 36 -6.45 11.13 -8.13
CA ASP A 36 -7.71 11.87 -8.17
C ASP A 36 -7.84 12.79 -6.95
N PRO A 37 -7.94 14.13 -7.14
CA PRO A 37 -8.10 15.08 -6.04
C PRO A 37 -9.36 14.88 -5.19
N GLU A 38 -10.39 14.22 -5.73
CA GLU A 38 -11.61 13.91 -5.00
C GLU A 38 -11.44 12.66 -4.13
N LEU A 39 -10.59 11.71 -4.54
CA LEU A 39 -10.38 10.42 -3.87
C LEU A 39 -9.14 10.37 -2.97
N GLN A 40 -8.19 11.30 -3.14
CA GLN A 40 -6.96 11.38 -2.33
C GLN A 40 -7.22 11.57 -0.82
N HIS A 41 -8.44 11.98 -0.46
CA HIS A 41 -8.89 12.18 0.92
C HIS A 41 -9.70 11.00 1.46
N GLU A 42 -10.09 10.06 0.61
CA GLU A 42 -10.77 8.83 1.03
C GLU A 42 -9.79 7.90 1.74
N SER A 43 -10.25 7.31 2.84
CA SER A 43 -9.54 6.22 3.51
C SER A 43 -9.58 4.94 2.68
N LEU A 44 -8.70 3.99 2.97
CA LEU A 44 -8.75 2.66 2.36
C LEU A 44 -10.11 1.98 2.56
N GLU A 45 -10.73 2.16 3.73
CA GLU A 45 -12.07 1.61 4.01
C GLU A 45 -13.13 2.19 3.06
N GLU A 46 -13.10 3.51 2.82
CA GLU A 46 -14.01 4.17 1.89
C GLU A 46 -13.75 3.73 0.43
N CYS A 47 -12.48 3.64 0.03
CA CYS A 47 -12.10 3.14 -1.29
C CYS A 47 -12.54 1.69 -1.49
N ALA A 48 -12.31 0.80 -0.52
CA ALA A 48 -12.72 -0.60 -0.58
C ALA A 48 -14.24 -0.74 -0.70
N LEU A 49 -15.00 0.05 0.06
CA LEU A 49 -16.45 0.09 -0.05
C LEU A 49 -16.93 0.56 -1.42
N ARG A 50 -16.28 1.59 -1.98
CA ARG A 50 -16.64 2.19 -3.28
C ARG A 50 -16.38 1.25 -4.45
N GLU A 51 -15.28 0.52 -4.41
CA GLU A 51 -14.87 -0.44 -5.45
C GLU A 51 -15.41 -1.87 -5.21
N GLU A 52 -16.20 -2.08 -4.15
CA GLU A 52 -16.72 -3.39 -3.73
C GLU A 52 -15.59 -4.44 -3.51
N VAL A 53 -14.47 -3.97 -2.96
CA VAL A 53 -13.29 -4.76 -2.62
C VAL A 53 -13.35 -5.19 -1.16
N ASP A 54 -12.85 -6.39 -0.87
CA ASP A 54 -12.67 -6.83 0.50
C ASP A 54 -11.47 -6.11 1.15
N LEU A 55 -11.76 -5.33 2.20
CA LEU A 55 -10.76 -4.54 2.89
C LEU A 55 -9.71 -5.40 3.60
N ASP A 56 -10.10 -6.57 4.12
CA ASP A 56 -9.17 -7.45 4.83
C ASP A 56 -8.16 -8.05 3.84
N ASP A 57 -8.62 -8.47 2.65
CA ASP A 57 -7.76 -8.98 1.58
C ASP A 57 -6.78 -7.89 1.08
N LEU A 58 -7.28 -6.68 0.81
CA LEU A 58 -6.46 -5.54 0.39
C LEU A 58 -5.38 -5.22 1.44
N MET A 59 -5.76 -5.21 2.72
CA MET A 59 -4.87 -4.95 3.84
C MET A 59 -3.82 -6.06 4.01
N GLU A 60 -4.19 -7.32 3.79
CA GLU A 60 -3.25 -8.44 3.84
C GLU A 60 -2.20 -8.32 2.74
N GLU A 61 -2.61 -8.04 1.50
CA GLU A 61 -1.70 -7.86 0.37
C GLU A 61 -0.77 -6.67 0.54
N LEU A 62 -1.31 -5.49 0.93
CA LEU A 62 -0.50 -4.31 1.19
C LEU A 62 0.60 -4.63 2.22
N ASN A 63 0.21 -5.23 3.36
CA ASN A 63 1.16 -5.56 4.41
C ASN A 63 2.14 -6.69 4.02
N GLN A 64 1.78 -7.57 3.09
CA GLN A 64 2.68 -8.60 2.58
C GLN A 64 3.77 -7.98 1.69
N ILE A 65 3.41 -7.07 0.77
CA ILE A 65 4.40 -6.35 -0.03
C ILE A 65 5.36 -5.55 0.85
N LEU A 66 4.89 -4.98 1.95
CA LEU A 66 5.77 -4.28 2.88
C LEU A 66 6.84 -5.20 3.48
N ARG A 67 6.48 -6.44 3.82
CA ARG A 67 7.43 -7.42 4.36
C ARG A 67 8.44 -7.82 3.31
N ASP A 68 7.98 -8.10 2.10
CA ASP A 68 8.84 -8.51 0.99
C ASP A 68 9.82 -7.38 0.60
N ALA A 69 9.38 -6.12 0.67
CA ALA A 69 10.23 -4.96 0.47
C ALA A 69 11.26 -4.79 1.60
N GLU A 70 10.87 -4.98 2.88
CA GLU A 70 11.83 -4.94 3.99
C GLU A 70 12.91 -6.03 3.84
N ASP A 71 12.55 -7.25 3.44
CA ASP A 71 13.51 -8.35 3.23
C ASP A 71 14.49 -8.07 2.08
N PHE A 72 14.09 -7.32 1.05
CA PHE A 72 14.97 -6.94 -0.07
C PHE A 72 16.13 -6.02 0.38
N TYR A 73 15.86 -5.08 1.29
CA TYR A 73 16.85 -4.09 1.77
C TYR A 73 17.80 -4.62 2.85
N VAL A 74 17.53 -5.77 3.45
CA VAL A 74 18.44 -6.41 4.44
C VAL A 74 19.53 -7.25 3.76
N SER A 75 19.45 -7.46 2.44
CA SER A 75 20.40 -8.33 1.71
C SER A 75 21.68 -7.67 1.19
N ASP A 76 21.84 -6.34 1.32
CA ASP A 76 22.98 -5.60 0.74
C ASP A 76 24.15 -5.32 1.71
N GLU A 77 24.11 -5.71 2.99
CA GLU A 77 25.19 -5.42 3.97
C GLU A 77 25.97 -6.64 4.49
N ASP A 78 26.05 -7.76 3.75
CA ASP A 78 26.91 -8.90 4.11
C ASP A 78 27.76 -9.42 2.93
N GLU A 79 28.46 -8.53 2.20
CA GLU A 79 29.66 -8.92 1.44
C GLU A 79 30.85 -8.03 1.84
N ASP A 80 31.30 -8.19 3.08
CA ASP A 80 32.64 -7.80 3.51
C ASP A 80 33.63 -8.88 2.99
N TYR A 81 34.34 -8.60 1.90
CA TYR A 81 35.37 -9.48 1.30
C TYR A 81 36.75 -8.83 1.24
#